data_AF-A0A1S9CZ41-F1
#
_entry.id   AF-A0A1S9CZ41-F1
#
_cell.length_a   1.000
_cell.length_b   1.000
_cell.length_c   1.000
_cell.angle_alpha   90.00
_cell.angle_beta   90.00
_cell.angle_gamma   90.00
#
_symmetry.space_group_name_H-M   'P 1'
#
loop_
_entity.id
_entity.type
_entity.pdbx_description
1 polymer ?
#
loop_
_entity_poly.entity_id
_entity_poly.type
_entity_poly.pdbx_seq_one_letter_code
_entity_poly.pdbx_strand_id
1 'polypeptide(L)'
;MKRRTGRPGTQAYYDALKHIFELESGVLTATLPHAGERGRNDEERFRAFLSKVLPRRFSIGTGFLVCSNPAVPPSRQVDTVIYDEIHNSPLHRELAAYVFPIEMIYGTVEVKGLLTPNDLVPALQSIAGIRHLATEKSYIVSFSPRPSVCATGHPSHSRTLGLAASDSFCRDRPRANRSDAQARA
;
A
#
# COMPACT_ATOMS: atom_id res chain seq x y z
N MET A 1 -9.89 21.02 39.40
CA MET A 1 -10.44 21.50 38.12
C MET A 1 -11.86 20.94 37.95
N LYS A 2 -12.89 21.79 37.90
CA LYS A 2 -14.30 21.33 37.84
C LYS A 2 -14.63 20.98 36.38
N ARG A 3 -15.00 19.72 36.08
CA ARG A 3 -15.44 19.34 34.71
C ARG A 3 -16.71 20.11 34.37
N ARG A 4 -16.72 20.80 33.22
CA ARG A 4 -17.95 21.38 32.67
C ARG A 4 -18.89 20.24 32.27
N THR A 5 -20.12 20.28 32.77
CA THR A 5 -21.17 19.29 32.45
C THR A 5 -21.87 19.69 31.16
N GLY A 6 -21.25 19.39 30.02
CA GLY A 6 -21.92 19.44 28.70
C GLY A 6 -22.63 18.11 28.41
N ARG A 7 -23.71 18.12 27.62
CA ARG A 7 -24.32 16.88 27.13
C ARG A 7 -23.31 16.15 26.23
N PRO A 8 -22.98 14.88 26.47
CA PRO A 8 -22.14 14.12 25.57
C PRO A 8 -22.83 13.98 24.21
N GLY A 9 -22.08 14.07 23.12
CA GLY A 9 -22.59 14.00 21.76
C GLY A 9 -21.47 14.04 20.73
N THR A 10 -21.78 13.66 19.50
CA THR A 10 -20.83 13.63 18.38
C THR A 10 -20.24 15.01 18.10
N GLN A 11 -21.07 16.06 18.13
CA GLN A 11 -20.62 17.43 17.92
C GLN A 11 -19.61 17.87 18.98
N ALA A 12 -19.93 17.69 20.27
CA ALA A 12 -19.03 18.03 21.37
C ALA A 12 -17.70 17.25 21.29
N TYR A 13 -17.71 16.02 20.78
CA TYR A 13 -16.51 15.22 20.55
C TYR A 13 -15.64 15.83 19.44
N TYR A 14 -16.21 16.17 18.28
CA TYR A 14 -15.46 16.76 17.17
C TYR A 14 -14.98 18.19 17.48
N ASP A 15 -15.77 18.98 18.21
CA ASP A 15 -15.37 20.31 18.68
C ASP A 15 -14.17 20.20 19.63
N ALA A 16 -14.16 19.21 20.52
CA ALA A 16 -13.02 18.96 21.40
C ALA A 16 -11.76 18.53 20.62
N LEU A 17 -11.90 17.65 19.62
CA LEU A 17 -10.79 17.26 18.76
C LEU A 17 -10.21 18.45 17.99
N LYS A 18 -11.08 19.30 17.43
CA LYS A 18 -10.68 20.52 16.74
C LYS A 18 -9.88 21.44 17.67
N HIS A 19 -10.37 21.68 18.89
CA HIS A 19 -9.67 22.50 19.86
C HIS A 19 -8.32 21.92 20.29
N ILE A 20 -8.19 20.60 20.41
CA ILE A 20 -6.90 19.95 20.69
C ILE A 20 -5.91 20.27 19.57
N PHE A 21 -6.30 20.10 18.32
CA PHE A 21 -5.45 20.42 17.16
C PHE A 21 -5.07 21.90 17.10
N GLU A 22 -6.02 22.81 17.33
CA GLU A 22 -5.77 24.26 17.35
C GLU A 22 -4.73 24.64 18.40
N LEU A 23 -4.83 24.06 19.60
CA LEU A 23 -3.88 24.31 20.69
C LEU A 23 -2.50 23.70 20.40
N GLU A 24 -2.48 22.47 19.92
CA GLU A 24 -1.25 21.77 19.58
C GLU A 24 -0.48 22.54 18.49
N SER A 25 -1.10 22.83 17.35
CA SER A 25 -0.43 23.54 16.25
C SER A 25 -0.17 25.01 16.59
N GLY A 26 -1.14 25.72 17.16
CA GLY A 26 -1.04 27.16 17.41
C GLY A 26 -0.13 27.54 18.57
N VAL A 27 -0.01 26.70 19.59
CA VAL A 27 0.81 26.99 20.79
C VAL A 27 2.08 26.15 20.78
N LEU A 28 1.96 24.83 20.76
CA LEU A 28 3.12 23.96 20.95
C LEU A 28 4.05 24.00 19.74
N THR A 29 3.52 23.86 18.53
CA THR A 29 4.35 23.89 17.31
C THR A 29 4.96 25.28 17.11
N ALA A 30 4.20 26.36 17.36
CA ALA A 30 4.70 27.73 17.22
C ALA A 30 5.92 28.05 18.11
N THR A 31 6.05 27.41 19.27
CA THR A 31 7.19 27.63 20.19
C THR A 31 8.50 27.01 19.71
N LEU A 32 8.49 26.13 18.71
CA LEU A 32 9.71 25.50 18.21
C LEU A 32 10.56 26.50 17.40
N PRO A 33 11.89 26.52 17.55
CA PRO A 33 12.74 27.51 16.90
C PRO A 33 12.90 27.30 15.38
N HIS A 34 12.78 26.06 14.90
CA HIS A 34 13.06 25.70 13.51
C HIS A 34 11.79 25.30 12.74
N ALA A 35 11.55 25.94 11.59
CA ALA A 35 10.37 25.69 10.77
C ALA A 35 10.25 24.24 10.27
N GLY A 36 11.36 23.55 10.01
CA GLY A 36 11.34 22.13 9.62
C GLY A 36 10.81 21.21 10.73
N GLU A 37 11.22 21.46 11.97
CA GLU A 37 10.74 20.71 13.13
C GLU A 37 9.27 21.02 13.45
N ARG A 38 8.79 22.21 13.07
CA ARG A 38 7.36 22.54 13.15
C ARG A 38 6.53 21.65 12.23
N GLY A 39 6.92 21.56 10.95
CA GLY A 39 6.25 20.71 9.96
C GLY A 39 6.20 19.25 10.40
N ARG A 40 7.35 18.68 10.76
CA ARG A 40 7.45 17.27 11.23
C ARG A 40 6.55 16.96 12.43
N ASN A 41 6.43 17.89 13.37
CA ASN A 41 5.54 17.69 14.52
C ASN A 41 4.06 17.70 14.10
N ASP A 42 3.67 18.59 13.20
CA ASP A 42 2.30 18.63 12.69
C ASP A 42 1.98 17.36 11.87
N GLU A 43 2.93 16.88 11.07
CA GLU A 43 2.83 15.60 10.35
C GLU A 43 2.63 14.41 11.31
N GLU A 44 3.48 14.29 12.34
CA GLU A 44 3.38 13.21 13.33
C GLU A 44 2.07 13.26 14.11
N ARG A 45 1.63 14.45 14.55
CA ARG A 45 0.35 14.61 15.24
C ARG A 45 -0.83 14.23 14.36
N PHE A 46 -0.80 14.62 13.10
CA PHE A 46 -1.84 14.25 12.14
C PHE A 46 -1.88 12.73 11.94
N ARG A 47 -0.73 12.07 11.75
CA ARG A 47 -0.65 10.60 11.68
C ARG A 47 -1.16 9.93 12.96
N ALA A 48 -0.76 10.42 14.13
CA ALA A 48 -1.19 9.90 15.42
C ALA A 48 -2.71 10.06 15.64
N PHE A 49 -3.31 11.14 15.13
CA PHE A 49 -4.75 11.32 15.14
C PHE A 49 -5.47 10.32 14.23
N LEU A 50 -5.00 10.18 12.98
CA LEU A 50 -5.59 9.22 12.03
C LEU A 50 -5.58 7.79 12.59
N SER A 51 -4.48 7.37 13.20
CA SER A 51 -4.36 6.06 13.85
C SER A 51 -5.36 5.82 14.99
N LYS A 52 -5.88 6.89 15.62
CA LYS A 52 -6.89 6.80 16.69
C LYS A 52 -8.32 6.72 16.13
N VAL A 53 -8.59 7.34 15.00
CA VAL A 53 -9.96 7.48 14.45
C VAL A 53 -10.27 6.50 13.33
N LEU A 54 -9.26 6.04 12.58
CA LEU A 54 -9.46 5.11 11.47
C LEU A 54 -9.58 3.66 11.97
N PRO A 55 -10.39 2.83 11.30
CA PRO A 55 -10.41 1.39 11.56
C PRO A 55 -9.03 0.75 11.43
N ARG A 56 -8.76 -0.29 12.23
CA ARG A 56 -7.45 -0.99 12.32
C ARG A 56 -6.96 -1.61 11.01
N ARG A 57 -7.80 -1.70 9.97
CA ARG A 57 -7.41 -2.13 8.62
C ARG A 57 -6.63 -1.08 7.83
N PHE A 58 -6.58 0.15 8.33
CA PHE A 58 -5.82 1.24 7.72
C PHE A 58 -4.57 1.49 8.55
N SER A 59 -3.42 1.09 8.03
CA SER A 59 -2.14 1.47 8.60
C SER A 59 -1.74 2.87 8.15
N ILE A 60 -1.02 3.59 9.02
CA ILE A 60 -0.60 4.98 8.81
C ILE A 60 0.91 5.08 8.93
N GLY A 61 1.57 5.79 8.02
CA GLY A 61 3.02 5.96 8.03
C GLY A 61 3.48 7.11 7.14
N THR A 62 4.80 7.22 6.96
CA THR A 62 5.45 8.18 6.06
C THR A 62 6.55 7.46 5.27
N GLY A 63 6.84 7.92 4.05
CA GLY A 63 7.89 7.33 3.24
C GLY A 63 7.74 7.60 1.76
N PHE A 64 8.31 6.71 0.96
CA PHE A 64 8.37 6.84 -0.50
C PHE A 64 7.48 5.79 -1.16
N LEU A 65 6.86 6.16 -2.27
CA LEU A 65 6.05 5.27 -3.09
C LEU A 65 6.82 4.85 -4.34
N VAL A 66 6.77 3.57 -4.66
CA VAL A 66 7.44 2.96 -5.83
C VAL A 66 6.47 2.07 -6.61
N CYS A 67 6.78 1.82 -7.88
CA CYS A 67 6.07 0.87 -8.71
C CYS A 67 7.05 -0.11 -9.36
N SER A 68 6.54 -1.15 -10.02
CA SER A 68 7.38 -2.15 -10.69
C SER A 68 8.04 -1.66 -11.98
N ASN A 69 7.58 -0.54 -12.55
CA ASN A 69 8.12 0.00 -13.80
C ASN A 69 9.40 0.82 -13.52
N PRO A 70 10.60 0.37 -13.96
CA PRO A 70 11.85 1.06 -13.66
C PRO A 70 12.00 2.40 -14.39
N ALA A 71 11.18 2.68 -15.41
CA ALA A 71 11.19 3.96 -16.11
C ALA A 71 10.47 5.07 -15.33
N VAL A 72 9.65 4.72 -14.33
CA VAL A 72 8.90 5.68 -13.52
C VAL A 72 9.65 5.93 -12.21
N PRO A 73 10.04 7.18 -11.90
CA PRO A 73 10.79 7.47 -10.69
C PRO A 73 9.92 7.32 -9.43
N PRO A 74 10.53 7.00 -8.27
CA PRO A 74 9.84 7.02 -6.98
C PRO A 74 9.21 8.39 -6.68
N SER A 75 8.21 8.40 -5.80
CA SER A 75 7.68 9.66 -5.26
C SER A 75 8.74 10.39 -4.43
N ARG A 76 8.50 11.68 -4.15
CA ARG A 76 9.12 12.34 -2.99
C ARG A 76 8.62 11.70 -1.70
N GLN A 77 9.25 12.02 -0.57
CA GLN A 77 8.73 11.60 0.73
C GLN A 77 7.31 12.15 0.90
N VAL A 78 6.39 11.27 1.27
CA VAL A 78 4.99 11.58 1.51
C VAL A 78 4.78 11.69 3.02
N ASP A 79 4.24 12.82 3.45
CA ASP A 79 4.00 13.15 4.86
C ASP A 79 3.15 12.10 5.58
N THR A 80 2.05 11.70 4.93
CA THR A 80 1.13 10.71 5.46
C THR A 80 0.65 9.77 4.37
N VAL A 81 0.87 8.48 4.60
CA VAL A 81 0.47 7.37 3.74
C VAL A 81 -0.55 6.52 4.51
N ILE A 82 -1.69 6.26 3.89
CA ILE A 82 -2.71 5.32 4.38
C ILE A 82 -2.60 4.06 3.52
N TYR A 83 -2.26 2.94 4.12
CA TYR A 83 -1.91 1.72 3.39
C TYR A 83 -2.50 0.45 3.99
N ASP A 84 -2.57 -0.59 3.15
CA ASP A 84 -2.93 -1.95 3.53
C ASP A 84 -1.70 -2.67 4.06
N GLU A 85 -1.73 -3.07 5.32
CA GLU A 85 -0.70 -3.91 5.92
C GLU A 85 -1.23 -5.31 6.27
N ILE A 86 -2.50 -5.59 5.98
CA ILE A 86 -3.11 -6.89 6.25
C ILE A 86 -2.75 -7.87 5.14
N HIS A 87 -2.83 -7.45 3.88
CA HIS A 87 -2.56 -8.33 2.73
C HIS A 87 -1.24 -8.02 2.03
N ASN A 88 -0.57 -6.93 2.40
CA ASN A 88 0.61 -6.42 1.72
C ASN A 88 1.68 -6.00 2.74
N SER A 89 2.93 -5.85 2.29
CA SER A 89 4.01 -5.32 3.11
C SER A 89 4.79 -4.25 2.33
N PRO A 90 5.20 -3.15 3.00
CA PRO A 90 6.28 -2.30 2.50
C PRO A 90 7.53 -3.14 2.16
N LEU A 91 8.26 -2.69 1.14
CA LEU A 91 9.53 -3.30 0.72
C LEU A 91 10.65 -3.01 1.72
N HIS A 92 10.57 -1.85 2.38
CA HIS A 92 11.55 -1.43 3.37
C HIS A 92 10.84 -0.75 4.55
N ARG A 93 11.30 -1.06 5.76
CA ARG A 93 10.76 -0.55 7.02
C ARG A 93 11.91 -0.24 7.97
N GLU A 94 12.51 0.95 7.85
CA GLU A 94 13.43 1.45 8.88
C GLU A 94 13.00 2.81 9.40
N LEU A 95 13.50 3.09 10.61
CA LEU A 95 13.19 4.18 11.54
C LEU A 95 12.64 5.48 10.92
N ALA A 96 13.26 5.98 9.86
CA ALA A 96 12.97 7.31 9.32
C ALA A 96 11.92 7.34 8.20
N ALA A 97 11.81 6.30 7.37
CA ALA A 97 10.91 6.29 6.22
C ALA A 97 10.74 4.87 5.65
N TYR A 98 9.52 4.56 5.22
CA TYR A 98 9.22 3.27 4.57
C TYR A 98 9.30 3.40 3.05
N VAL A 99 9.42 2.26 2.37
CA VAL A 99 9.26 2.18 0.91
C VAL A 99 8.06 1.31 0.61
N PHE A 100 7.02 1.92 0.04
CA PHE A 100 5.75 1.27 -0.25
C PHE A 100 5.60 0.99 -1.74
N PRO A 101 5.30 -0.26 -2.13
CA PRO A 101 4.68 -0.53 -3.43
C PRO A 101 3.38 0.27 -3.57
N ILE A 102 3.11 0.81 -4.75
CA ILE A 102 1.93 1.65 -4.98
C ILE A 102 0.62 0.87 -4.86
N GLU A 103 0.66 -0.45 -5.03
CA GLU A 103 -0.46 -1.39 -4.95
C GLU A 103 -1.12 -1.43 -3.58
N MET A 104 -0.34 -1.24 -2.50
CA MET A 104 -0.81 -1.30 -1.12
C MET A 104 -1.33 0.05 -0.60
N ILE A 105 -1.26 1.11 -1.40
CA ILE A 105 -1.67 2.45 -0.98
C ILE A 105 -3.17 2.67 -1.19
N TYR A 106 -3.86 3.02 -0.10
CA TYR A 106 -5.24 3.50 -0.14
C TYR A 106 -5.31 4.99 -0.45
N GLY A 107 -4.40 5.79 0.10
CA GLY A 107 -4.35 7.23 -0.14
C GLY A 107 -3.16 7.90 0.54
N THR A 108 -2.94 9.16 0.16
CA THR A 108 -1.87 10.01 0.69
C THR A 108 -2.43 11.36 1.12
N VAL A 109 -1.80 11.98 2.10
CA VAL A 109 -2.15 13.33 2.58
C VAL A 109 -0.89 14.16 2.69
N GLU A 110 -0.92 15.35 2.11
CA GLU A 110 0.08 16.41 2.29
C GLU A 110 -0.35 17.28 3.48
N VAL A 111 0.53 17.47 4.47
CA VAL A 111 0.20 18.19 5.71
C VAL A 111 0.81 19.59 5.66
N LYS A 112 -0.02 20.61 5.86
CA LYS A 112 0.39 22.01 5.93
C LYS A 112 -0.26 22.67 7.13
N GLY A 113 0.54 23.26 8.01
CA GLY A 113 0.03 24.05 9.15
C GLY A 113 -0.74 25.30 8.69
N LEU A 114 -0.28 25.94 7.61
CA LEU A 114 -1.00 26.99 6.92
C LEU A 114 -0.91 26.77 5.41
N LEU A 115 -2.05 26.59 4.75
CA LEU A 115 -2.11 26.44 3.30
C LEU A 115 -2.18 27.82 2.64
N THR A 116 -1.14 28.21 1.91
CA THR A 116 -1.14 29.44 1.11
C THR A 116 -1.39 29.13 -0.37
N PRO A 117 -1.82 30.11 -1.20
CA PRO A 117 -1.97 29.89 -2.64
C PRO A 117 -0.70 29.37 -3.33
N ASN A 118 0.48 29.76 -2.81
CA ASN A 118 1.77 29.32 -3.33
C ASN A 118 2.07 27.83 -3.06
N ASP A 119 1.42 27.24 -2.05
CA ASP A 119 1.56 25.82 -1.71
C ASP A 119 0.70 24.92 -2.61
N LEU A 120 -0.34 25.48 -3.24
CA LEU A 120 -1.34 24.69 -3.96
C LEU A 120 -0.75 24.01 -5.20
N VAL A 121 0.05 24.73 -5.99
CA VAL A 121 0.66 24.18 -7.21
C VAL A 121 1.62 23.03 -6.89
N PRO A 122 2.58 23.17 -5.94
CA PRO A 122 3.42 22.05 -5.52
C PRO A 122 2.63 20.85 -4.98
N ALA A 123 1.58 21.09 -4.18
CA ALA A 123 0.74 20.01 -3.65
C ALA A 123 0.02 19.25 -4.76
N LEU A 124 -0.55 19.96 -5.74
CA LEU A 124 -1.20 19.35 -6.91
C LEU A 124 -0.21 18.56 -7.78
N GLN A 125 1.02 19.04 -7.94
CA GLN A 125 2.07 18.30 -8.64
C GLN A 125 2.45 17.01 -7.92
N SER A 126 2.53 17.04 -6.59
CA SER A 126 2.75 15.85 -5.75
C SER A 126 1.64 14.82 -5.97
N ILE A 127 0.37 15.26 -5.89
CA ILE A 127 -0.81 14.42 -6.14
C ILE A 127 -0.78 13.84 -7.55
N ALA A 128 -0.46 14.65 -8.57
CA ALA A 128 -0.40 14.20 -9.96
C ALA A 128 0.68 13.13 -10.16
N GLY A 129 1.87 13.31 -9.56
CA GLY A 129 2.95 12.32 -9.62
C GLY A 129 2.57 10.98 -8.98
N ILE A 130 1.91 11.02 -7.82
CA ILE A 130 1.42 9.81 -7.13
C ILE A 130 0.32 9.11 -7.96
N ARG A 131 -0.58 9.87 -8.58
CA ARG A 131 -1.61 9.32 -9.47
C ARG A 131 -1.01 8.68 -10.72
N HIS A 132 0.06 9.25 -11.26
CA HIS A 132 0.80 8.63 -12.36
C HIS A 132 1.49 7.33 -11.91
N LEU A 133 2.16 7.32 -10.76
CA LEU A 133 2.68 6.07 -10.18
C LEU A 133 1.58 4.99 -10.03
N ALA A 134 0.37 5.40 -9.65
CA ALA A 134 -0.76 4.49 -9.49
C ALA A 134 -1.28 3.88 -10.80
N THR A 135 -0.92 4.43 -11.97
CA THR A 135 -1.25 3.78 -13.26
C THR A 135 -0.40 2.55 -13.52
N GLU A 136 0.74 2.40 -12.84
CA GLU A 136 1.68 1.29 -12.97
C GLU A 136 1.42 0.14 -11.99
N LYS A 137 0.26 0.14 -11.30
CA LYS A 137 -0.10 -0.92 -10.35
C LYS A 137 -0.14 -2.29 -11.03
N SER A 138 0.58 -3.26 -10.46
CA SER A 138 0.59 -4.64 -10.94
C SER A 138 0.37 -5.62 -9.79
N TYR A 139 -0.69 -6.42 -9.90
CA TYR A 139 -1.03 -7.43 -8.90
C TYR A 139 -0.63 -8.82 -9.40
N ILE A 140 0.11 -9.58 -8.58
CA ILE A 140 0.43 -10.97 -8.88
C ILE A 140 -0.83 -11.80 -8.66
N VAL A 141 -1.46 -12.23 -9.75
CA VAL A 141 -2.54 -13.23 -9.68
C VAL A 141 -1.87 -14.60 -9.68
N SER A 142 -1.80 -15.25 -8.53
CA SER A 142 -1.31 -16.62 -8.45
C SER A 142 -2.25 -17.54 -9.22
N PHE A 143 -1.80 -17.99 -10.39
CA PHE A 143 -2.51 -18.99 -11.18
C PHE A 143 -2.37 -20.33 -10.46
N SER A 144 -3.37 -20.74 -9.69
CA SER A 144 -3.49 -22.13 -9.27
C SER A 144 -3.83 -22.95 -10.51
N PRO A 145 -2.94 -23.83 -11.02
CA PRO A 145 -3.33 -24.77 -12.06
C PRO A 145 -4.45 -25.62 -11.47
N ARG A 146 -5.64 -25.59 -12.07
CA ARG A 146 -6.70 -26.54 -11.68
C ARG A 146 -6.07 -27.93 -11.78
N PRO A 147 -6.16 -28.79 -10.75
CA PRO A 147 -5.75 -30.17 -10.91
C PRO A 147 -6.57 -30.70 -12.09
N SER A 148 -5.87 -31.14 -13.14
CA SER A 148 -6.53 -31.85 -14.23
C SER A 148 -7.25 -33.00 -13.59
N VAL A 149 -8.58 -32.96 -13.59
CA VAL A 149 -9.40 -34.12 -13.28
C VAL A 149 -9.01 -35.14 -14.34
N CYS A 150 -8.07 -36.02 -14.01
CA CYS A 150 -7.87 -37.24 -14.77
C CYS A 150 -9.22 -37.93 -14.72
N ALA A 151 -9.95 -37.90 -15.84
CA ALA A 151 -11.17 -38.66 -16.01
C ALA A 151 -10.77 -40.13 -15.86
N THR A 152 -10.83 -40.65 -14.64
CA THR A 152 -10.75 -42.07 -14.37
C THR A 152 -12.03 -42.66 -14.93
N GLY A 153 -11.94 -43.09 -16.19
CA GLY A 153 -12.94 -43.95 -16.79
C GLY A 153 -13.08 -45.20 -15.92
N HIS A 154 -14.27 -45.40 -15.37
CA HIS A 154 -14.67 -46.63 -14.73
C HIS A 154 -16.16 -46.87 -15.03
N PRO A 155 -16.65 -48.12 -15.08
CA PRO A 155 -16.02 -49.33 -15.60
C PRO A 155 -16.96 -50.06 -16.57
N SER A 156 -16.47 -50.58 -17.71
CA SER A 156 -17.19 -51.64 -18.43
C SER A 156 -16.67 -52.99 -17.97
N HIS A 157 -17.54 -53.74 -17.29
CA HIS A 157 -17.33 -55.13 -16.92
C HIS A 157 -16.95 -56.00 -18.14
N SER A 158 -15.85 -56.74 -18.06
CA SER A 158 -15.83 -58.21 -18.28
C SER A 158 -14.41 -58.82 -18.17
N ARG A 159 -14.28 -59.66 -17.13
CA ARG A 159 -13.54 -60.94 -17.01
C ARG A 159 -12.07 -61.09 -17.46
N THR A 160 -11.30 -61.49 -16.44
CA THR A 160 -10.29 -62.57 -16.34
C THR A 160 -8.83 -62.35 -16.77
N LEU A 161 -7.98 -62.54 -15.73
CA LEU A 161 -6.64 -63.19 -15.66
C LEU A 161 -5.48 -62.55 -16.42
N GLY A 162 -4.53 -62.00 -15.65
CA GLY A 162 -3.16 -61.77 -16.12
C GLY A 162 -2.38 -60.77 -15.25
N LEU A 163 -1.40 -61.30 -14.50
CA LEU A 163 -0.30 -60.54 -13.89
C LEU A 163 0.33 -59.55 -14.89
N ALA A 164 0.51 -58.29 -14.48
CA ALA A 164 1.81 -57.60 -14.49
C ALA A 164 1.62 -56.11 -14.15
N ALA A 165 2.37 -55.67 -13.14
CA ALA A 165 2.59 -54.27 -12.84
C ALA A 165 3.50 -53.63 -13.90
N SER A 166 3.17 -52.40 -14.31
CA SER A 166 4.18 -51.43 -14.75
C SER A 166 3.59 -50.03 -14.73
N ASP A 167 4.09 -49.21 -13.82
CA ASP A 167 3.91 -47.76 -13.78
C ASP A 167 4.36 -47.13 -15.10
N SER A 168 3.40 -46.70 -15.92
CA SER A 168 3.67 -45.85 -17.08
C SER A 168 3.67 -44.38 -16.65
N PHE A 169 4.85 -43.92 -16.21
CA PHE A 169 5.23 -42.52 -16.12
C PHE A 169 5.15 -41.89 -17.52
N CYS A 170 3.99 -41.34 -17.88
CA CYS A 170 3.79 -40.69 -19.18
C CYS A 170 4.50 -39.32 -19.17
N ARG A 171 5.74 -39.33 -19.66
CA ARG A 171 6.48 -38.13 -20.07
C ARG A 171 5.80 -37.57 -21.31
N ASP A 172 5.32 -36.33 -21.24
CA ASP A 172 5.22 -35.48 -22.43
C ASP A 172 6.23 -34.34 -22.33
N ARG A 173 7.17 -34.36 -23.28
CA ARG A 173 8.24 -33.37 -23.48
C ARG A 173 7.70 -32.09 -24.14
N PRO A 174 8.37 -30.95 -23.97
CA PRO A 174 8.01 -29.70 -24.63
C PRO A 174 8.36 -29.74 -26.14
N ARG A 175 7.46 -29.24 -26.99
CA ARG A 175 7.79 -28.94 -28.39
C ARG A 175 8.62 -27.65 -28.44
N ALA A 176 9.86 -27.81 -28.90
CA ALA A 176 10.71 -26.73 -29.34
C ALA A 176 10.21 -26.16 -30.68
N ASN A 177 10.16 -24.84 -30.81
CA ASN A 177 10.27 -24.16 -32.10
C ASN A 177 11.63 -23.49 -32.17
N ARG A 178 12.46 -23.95 -33.12
CA ARG A 178 13.64 -23.26 -33.64
C ARG A 178 13.34 -22.84 -35.07
N SER A 179 13.57 -21.57 -35.36
CA SER A 179 14.11 -21.04 -36.62
C SER A 179 14.45 -19.58 -36.32
N ASP A 180 15.70 -19.30 -35.98
CA ASP A 180 16.76 -18.83 -36.90
C ASP A 180 16.79 -17.29 -36.90
N ALA A 181 17.91 -16.59 -36.95
CA ALA A 181 19.32 -16.88 -36.82
C ALA A 181 20.03 -15.51 -36.91
N GLN A 182 21.03 -15.27 -36.05
CA GLN A 182 22.31 -14.56 -36.34
C GLN A 182 22.22 -13.06 -36.77
N ALA A 183 23.17 -12.15 -36.54
CA ALA A 183 24.59 -12.15 -36.18
C ALA A 183 24.92 -10.65 -35.92
N ARG A 184 25.75 -10.19 -34.98
CA ARG A 184 27.23 -10.19 -34.92
C ARG A 184 27.68 -8.81 -34.39
N ALA A 185 28.87 -8.82 -33.76
CA ALA A 185 29.72 -7.70 -33.33
C ALA A 185 29.32 -6.97 -32.05
#